data_AF-A0A647ARD6-F1
#
_entry.id   AF-A0A647ARD6-F1
#
_cell.length_a   1.000
_cell.length_b   1.000
_cell.length_c   1.000
_cell.angle_alpha   90.00
_cell.angle_beta   90.00
_cell.angle_gamma   90.00
#
_symmetry.space_group_name_H-M   'P 1'
#
loop_
_entity.id
_entity.type
_entity.pdbx_description
1 polymer ?
#
loop_
_entity_poly.entity_id
_entity_poly.type
_entity_poly.pdbx_seq_one_letter_code
_entity_poly.pdbx_strand_id
1 'polypeptide(L)'
;MLTELAMQTDKGIVLASALIGHLRRQSVILPALNAVERASAEAITRANRRIYDALAEPLADAHRRRLDDLLKRRDNGKTTWLAWLRQSPAKPNSRHMLEHIERLKAWQALDLPTGIERLVHQNRLLKIAREGGQMTPADLAKFEPQRRYATLVALATVTDEIIDLHDRILGKLFNAAKNKHQQQFQASGKAINAKVRLYGRIGQALIDAKQSGRDAFAAIEAVMSWDSFAESVTEAQKLAQPDDFDFLHRIGESYATLRRYAPEFLAVLKLRAAPAAKNVLDAIEVLRGMNTDNARKLPADAPTGFIKPRWQKLVMTDAGIDRRYYELCALSELKN
;
A
#
# COMPACT_ATOMS: atom_id res chain seq x y z
N MET A 1 23.77 -28.62 -17.79
CA MET A 1 22.57 -28.91 -16.98
C MET A 1 22.61 -28.24 -15.60
N LEU A 2 23.50 -28.65 -14.68
CA LEU A 2 23.44 -28.15 -13.29
C LEU A 2 23.64 -26.64 -13.15
N THR A 3 24.51 -26.03 -13.96
CA THR A 3 24.68 -24.57 -13.93
C THR A 3 23.43 -23.84 -14.39
N GLU A 4 22.63 -24.39 -15.31
CA GLU A 4 21.36 -23.77 -15.73
C GLU A 4 20.31 -23.82 -14.61
N LEU A 5 20.22 -24.94 -13.89
CA LEU A 5 19.39 -25.04 -12.67
C LEU A 5 19.94 -24.11 -11.55
N ALA A 6 21.27 -24.04 -11.48
CA ALA A 6 22.13 -23.04 -10.83
C ALA A 6 21.59 -21.60 -10.84
N MET A 7 21.16 -21.19 -12.04
CA MET A 7 20.70 -19.83 -12.35
C MET A 7 19.34 -19.51 -11.70
N GLN A 8 18.59 -20.51 -11.24
CA GLN A 8 17.25 -20.36 -10.69
C GLN A 8 17.21 -20.60 -9.17
N THR A 9 18.04 -21.53 -8.69
CA THR A 9 18.10 -21.95 -7.28
C THR A 9 19.53 -22.29 -6.89
N ASP A 10 19.91 -22.04 -5.64
CA ASP A 10 21.17 -22.49 -5.05
C ASP A 10 20.97 -23.49 -3.91
N LYS A 11 19.75 -24.03 -3.78
CA LYS A 11 19.45 -25.09 -2.83
C LYS A 11 20.21 -26.34 -3.24
N GLY A 12 21.29 -26.66 -2.52
CA GLY A 12 22.17 -27.80 -2.81
C GLY A 12 21.41 -29.12 -2.98
N ILE A 13 20.40 -29.37 -2.15
CA ILE A 13 19.57 -30.58 -2.24
C ILE A 13 18.84 -30.70 -3.59
N VAL A 14 18.35 -29.57 -4.15
CA VAL A 14 17.65 -29.56 -5.44
C VAL A 14 18.63 -29.89 -6.57
N LEU A 15 19.84 -29.35 -6.52
CA LEU A 15 20.89 -29.62 -7.50
C LEU A 15 21.39 -31.06 -7.42
N ALA A 16 21.60 -31.58 -6.19
CA ALA A 16 22.03 -32.96 -5.96
C ALA A 16 20.97 -33.96 -6.46
N SER A 17 19.68 -33.75 -6.13
CA SER A 17 18.59 -34.59 -6.62
C SER A 17 18.48 -34.54 -8.15
N ALA A 18 18.65 -33.36 -8.76
CA ALA A 18 18.63 -33.22 -10.21
C ALA A 18 19.80 -33.95 -10.88
N LEU A 19 21.01 -33.87 -10.30
CA LEU A 19 22.19 -34.60 -10.80
C LEU A 19 21.96 -36.11 -10.72
N ILE A 20 21.55 -36.62 -9.56
CA ILE A 20 21.27 -38.05 -9.34
C ILE A 20 20.20 -38.53 -10.32
N GLY A 21 19.11 -37.77 -10.49
CA GLY A 21 18.06 -38.10 -11.45
C GLY A 21 18.55 -38.13 -12.90
N HIS A 22 19.43 -37.20 -13.29
CA HIS A 22 20.02 -37.17 -14.63
C HIS A 22 20.95 -38.36 -14.89
N LEU A 23 21.85 -38.68 -13.96
CA LEU A 23 22.76 -39.82 -14.06
C LEU A 23 21.99 -41.15 -14.15
N ARG A 24 20.94 -41.32 -13.33
CA ARG A 24 20.07 -42.50 -13.39
C ARG A 24 19.37 -42.65 -14.75
N ARG A 25 18.86 -41.56 -15.34
CA ARG A 25 18.24 -41.59 -16.67
C ARG A 25 19.22 -41.97 -17.78
N GLN A 26 20.50 -41.68 -17.58
CA GLN A 26 21.58 -42.06 -18.50
C GLN A 26 22.19 -43.43 -18.16
N SER A 27 21.63 -44.16 -17.19
CA SER A 27 22.16 -45.45 -16.70
C SER A 27 23.61 -45.37 -16.24
N VAL A 28 24.04 -44.22 -15.71
CA VAL A 28 25.38 -44.00 -15.16
C VAL A 28 25.41 -44.40 -13.68
N ILE A 29 26.44 -45.14 -13.26
CA ILE A 29 26.68 -45.48 -11.85
C ILE A 29 26.82 -44.19 -11.04
N LEU A 30 26.07 -44.10 -9.94
CA LEU A 30 26.11 -42.91 -9.10
C LEU A 30 27.50 -42.74 -8.48
N PRO A 31 28.12 -41.56 -8.61
CA PRO A 31 29.37 -41.28 -7.95
C PRO A 31 29.16 -41.16 -6.44
N ALA A 32 30.25 -41.21 -5.68
CA ALA A 32 30.23 -40.99 -4.25
C ALA A 32 29.58 -39.63 -3.90
N LEU A 33 28.96 -39.55 -2.72
CA LEU A 33 28.17 -38.38 -2.31
C LEU A 33 29.00 -37.08 -2.34
N ASN A 34 30.26 -37.14 -1.91
CA ASN A 34 31.18 -36.00 -1.95
C ASN A 34 31.39 -35.45 -3.38
N ALA A 35 31.36 -36.29 -4.40
CA ALA A 35 31.46 -35.86 -5.79
C ALA A 35 30.18 -35.15 -6.25
N VAL A 36 29.01 -35.61 -5.81
CA VAL A 36 27.71 -34.95 -6.06
C VAL A 36 27.65 -33.57 -5.40
N GLU A 37 28.10 -33.49 -4.14
CA GLU A 37 28.19 -32.23 -3.39
C GLU A 37 29.12 -31.24 -4.07
N ARG A 38 30.34 -31.67 -4.42
CA ARG A 38 31.30 -30.83 -5.13
C ARG A 38 30.78 -30.35 -6.48
N ALA A 39 30.18 -31.23 -7.28
CA ALA A 39 29.59 -30.85 -8.57
C ALA A 39 28.46 -29.82 -8.41
N SER A 40 27.64 -29.95 -7.35
CA SER A 40 26.58 -29.00 -7.03
C SER A 40 27.15 -27.64 -6.57
N ALA A 41 28.16 -27.65 -5.71
CA ALA A 41 28.85 -26.45 -5.25
C ALA A 41 29.53 -25.69 -6.40
N GLU A 42 30.23 -26.41 -7.29
CA GLU A 42 30.82 -25.82 -8.48
C GLU A 42 29.77 -25.23 -9.42
N ALA A 43 28.63 -25.90 -9.59
CA ALA A 43 27.54 -25.38 -10.40
C ALA A 43 26.98 -24.07 -9.82
N ILE A 44 26.84 -23.98 -8.49
CA ILE A 44 26.45 -22.73 -7.79
C ILE A 44 27.51 -21.65 -8.02
N THR A 45 28.80 -21.95 -7.88
CA THR A 45 29.88 -20.99 -8.09
C THR A 45 29.88 -20.45 -9.53
N ARG A 46 29.72 -21.34 -10.53
CA ARG A 46 29.58 -20.93 -11.94
C ARG A 46 28.34 -20.08 -12.18
N ALA A 47 27.20 -20.46 -11.58
CA ALA A 47 25.96 -19.69 -11.70
C ALA A 47 26.06 -18.32 -11.03
N ASN A 48 26.67 -18.22 -9.84
CA ASN A 48 26.92 -16.95 -9.15
C ASN A 48 27.73 -15.99 -10.03
N ARG A 49 28.81 -16.49 -10.66
CA ARG A 49 29.62 -15.68 -11.57
C ARG A 49 28.78 -15.14 -12.73
N ARG A 50 28.04 -16.01 -13.44
CA ARG A 50 27.15 -15.60 -14.53
C ARG A 50 26.06 -14.61 -14.09
N ILE A 51 25.50 -14.78 -12.90
CA ILE A 51 24.50 -13.87 -12.33
C ILE A 51 25.13 -12.49 -12.05
N TYR A 52 26.32 -12.46 -11.49
CA TYR A 52 27.02 -11.20 -11.23
C TYR A 52 27.39 -10.48 -12.52
N ASP A 53 27.91 -11.22 -13.51
CA ASP A 53 28.23 -10.69 -14.83
C ASP A 53 26.97 -10.12 -15.52
N ALA A 54 25.86 -10.87 -15.51
CA ALA A 54 24.59 -10.43 -16.09
C ALA A 54 24.04 -9.13 -15.49
N LEU A 55 24.30 -8.86 -14.20
CA LEU A 55 23.88 -7.64 -13.52
C LEU A 55 24.92 -6.50 -13.60
N ALA A 56 26.18 -6.80 -13.90
CA ALA A 56 27.27 -5.82 -13.87
C ALA A 56 27.76 -5.38 -15.27
N GLU A 57 27.70 -6.27 -16.27
CA GLU A 57 28.10 -5.98 -17.65
C GLU A 57 27.27 -4.88 -18.33
N PRO A 58 25.93 -4.83 -18.17
CA PRO A 58 25.11 -3.78 -18.78
C PRO A 58 25.32 -2.37 -18.17
N LEU A 59 26.09 -2.26 -17.09
CA LEU A 59 26.30 -1.00 -16.40
C LEU A 59 27.38 -0.16 -17.08
N ALA A 60 26.96 1.00 -17.61
CA ALA A 60 27.88 2.07 -17.99
C ALA A 60 28.68 2.60 -16.78
N ASP A 61 29.82 3.25 -17.05
CA ASP A 61 30.68 3.83 -16.01
C ASP A 61 29.97 4.88 -15.15
N ALA A 62 28.95 5.55 -15.69
CA ALA A 62 28.10 6.44 -14.92
C ALA A 62 27.30 5.70 -13.84
N HIS A 63 26.69 4.55 -14.18
CA HIS A 63 25.96 3.73 -13.20
C HIS A 63 26.91 3.19 -12.12
N ARG A 64 28.09 2.69 -12.52
CA ARG A 64 29.10 2.17 -11.60
C ARG A 64 29.56 3.22 -10.60
N ARG A 65 29.83 4.46 -11.06
CA ARG A 65 30.16 5.59 -10.19
C ARG A 65 29.05 5.91 -9.19
N ARG A 66 27.80 6.02 -9.65
CA ARG A 66 26.64 6.27 -8.77
C ARG A 66 26.45 5.16 -7.74
N LEU A 67 26.65 3.90 -8.11
CA LEU A 67 26.60 2.76 -7.19
C LEU A 67 27.74 2.80 -6.17
N ASP A 68 28.96 3.14 -6.58
CA ASP A 68 30.09 3.32 -5.66
C ASP A 68 29.89 4.51 -4.72
N ASP A 69 29.22 5.58 -5.17
CA ASP A 69 28.85 6.72 -4.32
C ASP A 69 27.87 6.33 -3.22
N LEU A 70 27.05 5.29 -3.40
CA LEU A 70 26.20 4.75 -2.34
C LEU A 70 26.99 4.29 -1.11
N LEU A 71 28.23 3.84 -1.32
CA LEU A 71 29.12 3.35 -0.26
C LEU A 71 29.82 4.48 0.50
N LYS A 72 29.80 5.70 -0.04
CA LYS A 72 30.43 6.88 0.57
C LYS A 72 29.54 7.53 1.62
N ARG A 73 30.16 8.30 2.52
CA ARG A 73 29.44 9.14 3.49
C ARG A 73 28.67 10.24 2.76
N ARG A 74 27.50 10.61 3.30
CA ARG A 74 26.75 11.78 2.84
C ARG A 74 27.43 13.05 3.31
N ASP A 75 27.35 14.12 2.52
CA ASP A 75 28.05 15.39 2.74
C ASP A 75 27.72 16.06 4.10
N ASN A 76 26.59 15.70 4.71
CA ASN A 76 26.05 16.31 5.92
C ASN A 76 25.80 15.32 7.07
N GLY A 77 26.37 14.11 7.05
CA GLY A 77 25.93 13.05 7.96
C GLY A 77 27.00 12.09 8.46
N LYS A 78 26.67 11.40 9.56
CA LYS A 78 27.41 10.26 10.12
C LYS A 78 27.15 8.94 9.36
N THR A 79 26.23 8.94 8.38
CA THR A 79 25.77 7.75 7.66
C THR A 79 26.18 7.80 6.18
N THR A 80 26.30 6.62 5.55
CA THR A 80 26.48 6.52 4.10
C THR A 80 25.17 6.72 3.35
N TRP A 81 25.26 6.97 2.05
CA TRP A 81 24.10 7.03 1.16
C TRP A 81 23.26 5.74 1.23
N LEU A 82 23.92 4.58 1.12
CA LEU A 82 23.27 3.27 1.21
C LEU A 82 22.59 3.05 2.57
N ALA A 83 23.23 3.45 3.67
CA ALA A 83 22.66 3.30 5.01
C ALA A 83 21.40 4.15 5.18
N TRP A 84 21.35 5.35 4.61
CA TRP A 84 20.15 6.20 4.61
C TRP A 84 19.04 5.65 3.71
N LEU A 85 19.38 5.19 2.50
CA LEU A 85 18.44 4.61 1.56
C LEU A 85 17.72 3.36 2.11
N ARG A 86 18.42 2.58 2.93
CA ARG A 86 17.90 1.36 3.57
C ARG A 86 17.12 1.61 4.86
N GLN A 87 16.94 2.86 5.28
CA GLN A 87 16.12 3.15 6.46
C GLN A 87 14.66 2.89 6.15
N SER A 88 14.03 2.00 6.91
CA SER A 88 12.59 1.81 6.84
C SER A 88 11.83 3.06 7.33
N PRO A 89 10.60 3.28 6.85
CA PRO A 89 9.76 4.36 7.37
C PRO A 89 9.49 4.20 8.87
N ALA A 90 9.74 5.26 9.65
CA ALA A 90 9.55 5.18 11.09
C ALA A 90 8.07 5.22 11.51
N LYS A 91 7.34 6.30 11.16
CA LYS A 91 5.93 6.48 11.56
C LYS A 91 5.00 6.58 10.35
N PRO A 92 3.79 6.01 10.40
CA PRO A 92 2.80 6.17 9.33
C PRO A 92 2.16 7.56 9.38
N ASN A 93 2.80 8.53 8.74
CA ASN A 93 2.27 9.89 8.53
C ASN A 93 2.89 10.53 7.27
N SER A 94 2.31 11.66 6.84
CA SER A 94 2.69 12.36 5.61
C SER A 94 4.17 12.77 5.56
N ARG A 95 4.75 13.18 6.70
CA ARG A 95 6.16 13.59 6.75
C ARG A 95 7.09 12.43 6.43
N HIS A 96 6.91 11.28 7.08
CA HIS A 96 7.76 10.11 6.85
C HIS A 96 7.50 9.48 5.49
N MET A 97 6.29 9.64 4.95
CA MET A 97 5.99 9.28 3.57
C MET A 97 6.81 10.12 2.58
N LEU A 98 6.84 11.45 2.73
CA LEU A 98 7.69 12.32 1.91
C LEU A 98 9.18 11.97 2.04
N GLU A 99 9.67 11.74 3.26
CA GLU A 99 11.06 11.30 3.48
C GLU A 99 11.37 9.98 2.77
N HIS A 100 10.41 9.05 2.70
CA HIS A 100 10.58 7.78 2.00
C HIS A 100 10.43 7.91 0.48
N ILE A 101 9.58 8.81 -0.01
CA ILE A 101 9.52 9.20 -1.44
C ILE A 101 10.88 9.73 -1.89
N GLU A 102 11.53 10.57 -1.09
CA GLU A 102 12.89 11.07 -1.42
C GLU A 102 13.93 9.96 -1.50
N ARG A 103 13.82 8.91 -0.65
CA ARG A 103 14.69 7.71 -0.77
C ARG A 103 14.41 6.96 -2.06
N LEU A 104 13.13 6.79 -2.43
CA LEU A 104 12.77 6.14 -3.68
C LEU A 104 13.25 6.94 -4.91
N LYS A 105 13.11 8.26 -4.91
CA LYS A 105 13.69 9.13 -5.95
C LYS A 105 15.20 8.97 -6.05
N ALA A 106 15.90 8.89 -4.91
CA ALA A 106 17.34 8.67 -4.90
C ALA A 106 17.74 7.28 -5.45
N TRP A 107 16.96 6.23 -5.18
CA TRP A 107 17.13 4.94 -5.85
C TRP A 107 16.90 5.03 -7.36
N GLN A 108 15.85 5.74 -7.79
CA GLN A 108 15.54 5.93 -9.21
C GLN A 108 16.59 6.78 -9.94
N ALA A 109 17.21 7.74 -9.25
CA ALA A 109 18.28 8.59 -9.78
C ALA A 109 19.58 7.83 -10.09
N LEU A 110 19.71 6.57 -9.64
CA LEU A 110 20.76 5.69 -10.13
C LEU A 110 20.64 5.46 -11.65
N ASP A 111 19.41 5.52 -12.17
CA ASP A 111 19.07 5.35 -13.59
C ASP A 111 19.59 4.02 -14.15
N LEU A 112 19.38 2.94 -13.39
CA LEU A 112 19.84 1.62 -13.80
C LEU A 112 19.16 1.20 -15.12
N PRO A 113 19.86 0.42 -15.97
CA PRO A 113 19.29 -0.07 -17.22
C PRO A 113 17.90 -0.70 -17.03
N THR A 114 16.95 -0.29 -17.86
CA THR A 114 15.55 -0.76 -17.73
C THR A 114 15.49 -2.27 -17.94
N GLY A 115 14.90 -2.99 -16.98
CA GLY A 115 14.74 -4.45 -17.06
C GLY A 115 15.95 -5.24 -16.60
N ILE A 116 16.98 -4.61 -16.04
CA ILE A 116 18.16 -5.28 -15.48
C ILE A 116 17.80 -6.35 -14.44
N GLU A 117 16.73 -6.12 -13.68
CA GLU A 117 16.20 -7.05 -12.68
C GLU A 117 15.67 -8.36 -13.28
N ARG A 118 15.35 -8.37 -14.58
CA ARG A 118 14.77 -9.53 -15.31
C ARG A 118 15.83 -10.37 -16.01
N LEU A 119 17.09 -9.91 -16.03
CA LEU A 119 18.21 -10.67 -16.59
C LEU A 119 18.56 -11.89 -15.72
N VAL A 120 18.08 -11.91 -14.48
CA VAL A 120 18.34 -12.98 -13.51
C VAL A 120 17.02 -13.47 -12.92
N HIS A 121 17.01 -14.72 -12.45
CA HIS A 121 15.84 -15.28 -11.81
C HIS A 121 15.49 -14.54 -10.51
N GLN A 122 14.22 -14.22 -10.29
CA GLN A 122 13.74 -13.39 -9.17
C GLN A 122 14.21 -13.91 -7.80
N ASN A 123 14.13 -15.23 -7.56
CA ASN A 123 14.60 -15.82 -6.29
C ASN A 123 16.09 -15.55 -6.01
N ARG A 124 16.92 -15.49 -7.05
CA ARG A 124 18.36 -15.23 -6.91
C ARG A 124 18.60 -13.75 -6.66
N LEU A 125 17.89 -12.87 -7.36
CA LEU A 125 17.92 -11.43 -7.11
C LEU A 125 17.53 -11.09 -5.65
N LEU A 126 16.41 -11.64 -5.17
CA LEU A 126 15.93 -11.47 -3.80
C LEU A 126 16.94 -11.98 -2.77
N LYS A 127 17.60 -13.11 -3.05
CA LYS A 127 18.63 -13.64 -2.17
C LYS A 127 19.85 -12.71 -2.10
N ILE A 128 20.35 -12.24 -3.24
CA ILE A 128 21.49 -11.32 -3.29
C ILE A 128 21.17 -10.02 -2.55
N ALA A 129 19.97 -9.47 -2.76
CA ALA A 129 19.51 -8.28 -2.05
C ALA A 129 19.45 -8.52 -0.52
N ARG A 130 18.95 -9.68 -0.09
CA ARG A 130 18.89 -10.05 1.34
C ARG A 130 20.28 -10.17 1.97
N GLU A 131 21.20 -10.87 1.31
CA GLU A 131 22.57 -11.03 1.79
C GLU A 131 23.32 -9.70 1.84
N GLY A 132 23.24 -8.90 0.76
CA GLY A 132 23.80 -7.55 0.73
C GLY A 132 23.16 -6.61 1.76
N GLY A 133 21.88 -6.83 2.05
CA GLY A 133 21.11 -6.12 3.07
C GLY A 133 21.55 -6.44 4.49
N GLN A 134 22.34 -7.48 4.72
CA GLN A 134 22.92 -7.77 6.04
C GLN A 134 24.34 -7.22 6.21
N MET A 135 24.93 -6.70 5.12
CA MET A 135 26.31 -6.22 5.10
C MET A 135 26.41 -4.71 5.32
N THR A 136 27.54 -4.28 5.87
CA THR A 136 27.86 -2.85 5.95
C THR A 136 28.36 -2.32 4.60
N PRO A 137 28.27 -1.01 4.33
CA PRO A 137 28.86 -0.41 3.13
C PRO A 137 30.36 -0.73 2.98
N ALA A 138 31.10 -0.83 4.09
CA ALA A 138 32.51 -1.17 4.08
C ALA A 138 32.77 -2.63 3.67
N ASP A 139 31.89 -3.56 4.03
CA ASP A 139 32.00 -4.95 3.61
C ASP A 139 31.70 -5.11 2.12
N LEU A 140 30.68 -4.41 1.63
CA LEU A 140 30.33 -4.37 0.21
C LEU A 140 31.46 -3.76 -0.64
N ALA A 141 32.16 -2.75 -0.11
CA ALA A 141 33.29 -2.13 -0.80
C ALA A 141 34.46 -3.10 -1.07
N LYS A 142 34.64 -4.13 -0.23
CA LYS A 142 35.71 -5.15 -0.34
C LYS A 142 35.42 -6.22 -1.39
N PHE A 143 34.21 -6.27 -1.95
CA PHE A 143 33.88 -7.24 -2.99
C PHE A 143 34.60 -6.91 -4.30
N GLU A 144 34.94 -7.98 -5.03
CA GLU A 144 35.31 -7.88 -6.43
C GLU A 144 34.24 -7.11 -7.23
N PRO A 145 34.62 -6.28 -8.22
CA PRO A 145 33.72 -5.32 -8.86
C PRO A 145 32.38 -5.91 -9.34
N GLN A 146 32.40 -7.06 -10.01
CA GLN A 146 31.21 -7.72 -10.54
C GLN A 146 30.23 -8.09 -9.41
N ARG A 147 30.74 -8.69 -8.32
CA ARG A 147 29.92 -9.04 -7.16
C ARG A 147 29.41 -7.79 -6.45
N ARG A 148 30.24 -6.75 -6.31
CA ARG A 148 29.86 -5.48 -5.68
C ARG A 148 28.68 -4.84 -6.42
N TYR A 149 28.81 -4.65 -7.72
CA TYR A 149 27.78 -4.00 -8.53
C TYR A 149 26.51 -4.83 -8.61
N ALA A 150 26.61 -6.15 -8.83
CA ALA A 150 25.44 -7.02 -8.81
C ALA A 150 24.67 -6.96 -7.48
N THR A 151 25.39 -6.89 -6.36
CA THR A 151 24.77 -6.76 -5.03
C THR A 151 24.07 -5.42 -4.85
N LEU A 152 24.69 -4.31 -5.27
CA LEU A 152 24.09 -2.97 -5.18
C LEU A 152 22.89 -2.80 -6.12
N VAL A 153 22.95 -3.37 -7.33
CA VAL A 153 21.80 -3.44 -8.25
C VAL A 153 20.65 -4.22 -7.61
N ALA A 154 20.93 -5.41 -7.05
CA ALA A 154 19.91 -6.20 -6.38
C ALA A 154 19.23 -5.43 -5.24
N LEU A 155 20.02 -4.74 -4.40
CA LEU A 155 19.51 -3.89 -3.32
C LEU A 155 18.59 -2.77 -3.84
N ALA A 156 18.95 -2.11 -4.93
CA ALA A 156 18.14 -1.03 -5.53
C ALA A 156 16.79 -1.55 -6.06
N THR A 157 16.79 -2.75 -6.66
CA THR A 157 15.63 -3.30 -7.39
C THR A 157 14.55 -3.93 -6.51
N VAL A 158 14.82 -4.22 -5.23
CA VAL A 158 13.91 -4.97 -4.33
C VAL A 158 13.16 -4.03 -3.36
N THR A 159 13.17 -2.73 -3.59
CA THR A 159 12.58 -1.75 -2.66
C THR A 159 11.09 -1.55 -2.93
N ASP A 160 10.21 -2.05 -2.04
CA ASP A 160 8.78 -1.72 -2.03
C ASP A 160 8.20 -1.62 -0.60
N GLU A 161 8.64 -0.63 0.17
CA GLU A 161 8.08 -0.33 1.50
C GLU A 161 7.08 0.84 1.48
N ILE A 162 6.92 1.50 0.33
CA ILE A 162 6.14 2.72 0.20
C ILE A 162 4.63 2.44 0.13
N ILE A 163 4.22 1.35 -0.53
CA ILE A 163 2.82 0.90 -0.55
C ILE A 163 2.40 0.47 0.86
N ASP A 164 3.23 -0.32 1.55
CA ASP A 164 2.98 -0.72 2.94
C ASP A 164 2.87 0.48 3.90
N LEU A 165 3.66 1.54 3.68
CA LEU A 165 3.54 2.77 4.45
C LEU A 165 2.24 3.51 4.16
N HIS A 166 1.83 3.57 2.89
CA HIS A 166 0.57 4.16 2.45
C HIS A 166 -0.61 3.45 3.11
N ASP A 167 -0.63 2.12 3.07
CA ASP A 167 -1.67 1.29 3.67
C ASP A 167 -1.77 1.48 5.18
N ARG A 168 -0.63 1.57 5.88
CA ARG A 168 -0.61 1.88 7.32
C ARG A 168 -1.14 3.29 7.63
N ILE A 169 -0.84 4.28 6.78
CA ILE A 169 -1.41 5.63 6.92
C ILE A 169 -2.93 5.57 6.73
N LEU A 170 -3.41 4.95 5.67
CA LEU A 170 -4.84 4.79 5.42
C LEU A 170 -5.53 4.08 6.58
N GLY A 171 -5.02 2.92 7.01
CA GLY A 171 -5.58 2.17 8.14
C GLY A 171 -5.71 3.04 9.40
N LYS A 172 -4.71 3.89 9.69
CA LYS A 172 -4.78 4.83 10.81
C LYS A 172 -5.89 5.87 10.64
N LEU A 173 -6.05 6.44 9.43
CA LEU A 173 -7.09 7.43 9.15
C LEU A 173 -8.50 6.82 9.23
N PHE A 174 -8.70 5.64 8.65
CA PHE A 174 -9.97 4.90 8.75
C PHE A 174 -10.32 4.58 10.20
N ASN A 175 -9.34 4.10 10.99
CA ASN A 175 -9.56 3.81 12.41
C ASN A 175 -9.88 5.08 13.21
N ALA A 176 -9.23 6.21 12.93
CA ALA A 176 -9.55 7.47 13.57
C ALA A 176 -10.98 7.94 13.26
N ALA A 177 -11.40 7.86 11.99
CA ALA A 177 -12.76 8.19 11.57
C ALA A 177 -13.80 7.28 12.25
N LYS A 178 -13.56 5.96 12.28
CA LYS A 178 -14.40 4.97 12.96
C LYS A 178 -14.51 5.26 14.46
N ASN A 179 -13.40 5.48 15.14
CA ASN A 179 -13.38 5.75 16.58
C ASN A 179 -14.11 7.06 16.91
N LYS A 180 -13.92 8.11 16.11
CA LYS A 180 -14.64 9.39 16.29
C LYS A 180 -16.14 9.21 16.09
N HIS A 181 -16.56 8.42 15.09
CA HIS A 181 -17.97 8.09 14.88
C HIS A 181 -18.55 7.33 16.07
N GLN A 182 -17.86 6.30 16.56
CA GLN A 182 -18.26 5.53 17.72
C GLN A 182 -18.36 6.38 19.00
N GLN A 183 -17.37 7.24 19.26
CA GLN A 183 -17.35 8.13 20.43
C GLN A 183 -18.52 9.11 20.40
N GLN A 184 -18.83 9.70 19.24
CA GLN A 184 -19.97 10.61 19.12
C GLN A 184 -21.29 9.87 19.36
N PHE A 185 -21.45 8.68 18.78
CA PHE A 185 -22.64 7.87 19.00
C PHE A 185 -22.80 7.48 20.48
N GLN A 186 -21.72 7.07 21.14
CA GLN A 186 -21.70 6.77 22.57
C GLN A 186 -22.05 7.99 23.42
N ALA A 187 -21.52 9.17 23.11
CA ALA A 187 -21.83 10.42 23.80
C ALA A 187 -23.33 10.77 23.69
N SER A 188 -23.94 10.50 22.54
CA SER A 188 -25.38 10.68 22.31
C SER A 188 -26.24 9.53 22.84
N GLY A 189 -25.66 8.42 23.31
CA GLY A 189 -26.38 7.19 23.65
C GLY A 189 -27.47 7.36 24.71
N LYS A 190 -27.22 8.18 25.74
CA LYS A 190 -28.23 8.49 26.78
C LYS A 190 -29.42 9.26 26.19
N ALA A 191 -29.15 10.25 25.34
CA ALA A 191 -30.19 11.05 24.69
C ALA A 191 -31.00 10.22 23.69
N ILE A 192 -30.33 9.36 22.90
CA ILE A 192 -30.98 8.42 21.98
C ILE A 192 -31.90 7.48 22.76
N ASN A 193 -31.42 6.84 23.84
CA ASN A 193 -32.26 5.95 24.65
C ASN A 193 -33.46 6.68 25.26
N ALA A 194 -33.28 7.91 25.73
CA ALA A 194 -34.39 8.72 26.23
C ALA A 194 -35.47 8.97 25.17
N LYS A 195 -35.06 9.28 23.92
CA LYS A 195 -36.00 9.46 22.79
C LYS A 195 -36.68 8.16 22.39
N VAL A 196 -35.96 7.05 22.30
CA VAL A 196 -36.55 5.72 22.00
C VAL A 196 -37.63 5.37 23.03
N ARG A 197 -37.35 5.55 24.32
CA ARG A 197 -38.35 5.33 25.39
C ARG A 197 -39.53 6.29 25.29
N LEU A 198 -39.29 7.55 24.94
CA LEU A 198 -40.34 8.54 24.76
C LEU A 198 -41.28 8.15 23.61
N TYR A 199 -40.75 7.87 22.42
CA TYR A 199 -41.56 7.50 21.27
C TYR A 199 -42.22 6.13 21.41
N GLY A 200 -41.64 5.20 22.17
CA GLY A 200 -42.33 3.98 22.56
C GLY A 200 -43.60 4.25 23.38
N ARG A 201 -43.55 5.18 24.35
CA ARG A 201 -44.73 5.59 25.13
C ARG A 201 -45.78 6.30 24.28
N ILE A 202 -45.35 7.21 23.42
CA ILE A 202 -46.25 7.91 22.49
C ILE A 202 -46.91 6.92 21.53
N GLY A 203 -46.13 6.00 20.96
CA GLY A 203 -46.63 4.93 20.08
C GLY A 203 -47.66 4.05 20.79
N GLN A 204 -47.42 3.68 22.05
CA GLN A 204 -48.39 2.91 22.83
C GLN A 204 -49.68 3.70 23.07
N ALA A 205 -49.59 4.98 23.47
CA ALA A 205 -50.77 5.82 23.67
C ALA A 205 -51.61 5.96 22.38
N LEU A 206 -50.96 6.06 21.22
CA LEU A 206 -51.63 6.10 19.92
C LEU A 206 -52.30 4.76 19.57
N ILE A 207 -51.66 3.63 19.89
CA ILE A 207 -52.25 2.29 19.72
C ILE A 207 -53.51 2.15 20.59
N ASP A 208 -53.42 2.52 21.86
CA ASP A 208 -54.53 2.42 22.82
C ASP A 208 -55.70 3.33 22.42
N ALA A 209 -55.39 4.55 21.95
CA ALA A 209 -56.39 5.49 21.45
C ALA A 209 -57.12 4.95 20.21
N LYS A 210 -56.37 4.37 19.27
CA LYS A 210 -56.95 3.73 18.07
C LYS A 210 -57.85 2.56 18.43
N GLN A 211 -57.44 1.72 19.39
CA GLN A 211 -58.24 0.59 19.85
C GLN A 211 -59.51 1.02 20.61
N SER A 212 -59.44 2.15 21.32
CA SER A 212 -60.54 2.66 22.15
C SER A 212 -61.42 3.70 21.44
N GLY A 213 -61.16 3.99 20.15
CA GLY A 213 -61.89 5.00 19.38
C GLY A 213 -61.70 6.44 19.87
N ARG A 214 -60.57 6.75 20.53
CA ARG A 214 -60.24 8.09 21.06
C ARG A 214 -59.41 8.91 20.08
N ASP A 215 -59.39 10.23 20.27
CA ASP A 215 -58.60 11.16 19.46
C ASP A 215 -57.09 10.95 19.65
N ALA A 216 -56.35 10.97 18.53
CA ALA A 216 -54.91 10.70 18.50
C ALA A 216 -54.08 11.85 19.06
N PHE A 217 -54.50 13.11 18.85
CA PHE A 217 -53.79 14.28 19.36
C PHE A 217 -53.96 14.40 20.87
N ALA A 218 -55.18 14.18 21.37
CA ALA A 218 -55.46 14.10 22.80
C ALA A 218 -54.64 12.99 23.50
N ALA A 219 -54.39 11.87 22.81
CA ALA A 219 -53.56 10.79 23.34
C ALA A 219 -52.07 11.17 23.45
N ILE A 220 -51.55 11.97 22.52
CA ILE A 220 -50.19 12.53 22.60
C ILE A 220 -50.11 13.55 23.75
N GLU A 221 -51.10 14.43 23.85
CA GLU A 221 -51.17 15.46 24.90
C GLU A 221 -51.29 14.90 26.31
N ALA A 222 -51.88 13.71 26.46
CA ALA A 222 -51.88 12.97 27.73
C ALA A 222 -50.47 12.49 28.17
N VAL A 223 -49.51 12.37 27.24
CA VAL A 223 -48.12 11.99 27.53
C VAL A 223 -47.25 13.22 27.77
N MET A 224 -47.42 14.28 26.98
CA MET A 224 -46.70 15.56 27.09
C MET A 224 -47.39 16.66 26.28
N SER A 225 -47.13 17.94 26.58
CA SER A 225 -47.67 19.05 25.79
C SER A 225 -47.25 18.99 24.32
N TRP A 226 -48.07 19.56 23.45
CA TRP A 226 -47.79 19.63 22.01
C TRP A 226 -46.46 20.32 21.70
N ASP A 227 -46.15 21.41 22.39
CA ASP A 227 -44.88 22.12 22.21
C ASP A 227 -43.67 21.25 22.59
N SER A 228 -43.73 20.54 23.72
CA SER A 228 -42.67 19.60 24.12
C SER A 228 -42.54 18.43 23.16
N PHE A 229 -43.64 17.97 22.56
CA PHE A 229 -43.60 16.95 21.52
C PHE A 229 -42.89 17.47 20.26
N ALA A 230 -43.23 18.65 19.76
CA ALA A 230 -42.61 19.27 18.59
C ALA A 230 -41.09 19.51 18.79
N GLU A 231 -40.70 20.01 19.97
CA GLU A 231 -39.28 20.10 20.35
C GLU A 231 -38.61 18.73 20.38
N SER A 232 -39.30 17.71 20.92
CA SER A 232 -38.75 16.37 21.02
C SER A 232 -38.45 15.75 19.65
N VAL A 233 -39.31 15.99 18.65
CA VAL A 233 -39.15 15.55 17.25
C VAL A 233 -37.94 16.22 16.63
N THR A 234 -37.78 17.53 16.84
CA THR A 234 -36.63 18.28 16.36
C THR A 234 -35.32 17.76 16.97
N GLU A 235 -35.32 17.45 18.28
CA GLU A 235 -34.15 16.85 18.94
C GLU A 235 -33.86 15.42 18.44
N ALA A 236 -34.89 14.62 18.19
CA ALA A 236 -34.74 13.27 17.68
C ALA A 236 -34.15 13.26 16.27
N GLN A 237 -34.59 14.19 15.41
CA GLN A 237 -34.02 14.38 14.07
C GLN A 237 -32.54 14.77 14.11
N LYS A 238 -32.11 15.56 15.10
CA LYS A 238 -30.69 15.89 15.31
C LYS A 238 -29.85 14.72 15.81
N LEU A 239 -30.46 13.80 16.56
CA LEU A 239 -29.80 12.60 17.09
C LEU A 239 -29.75 11.45 16.09
N ALA A 240 -30.72 11.40 15.16
CA ALA A 240 -30.79 10.40 14.12
C ALA A 240 -29.51 10.40 13.28
N GLN A 241 -28.96 9.21 13.07
CA GLN A 241 -27.84 8.99 12.16
C GLN A 241 -28.40 8.61 10.78
N PRO A 242 -27.61 8.76 9.69
CA PRO A 242 -27.97 8.20 8.39
C PRO A 242 -28.28 6.70 8.49
N ASP A 243 -29.19 6.21 7.66
CA ASP A 243 -29.68 4.82 7.69
C ASP A 243 -28.57 3.77 7.54
N ASP A 244 -27.51 4.10 6.80
CA ASP A 244 -26.36 3.20 6.61
C ASP A 244 -25.40 3.15 7.81
N PHE A 245 -25.58 4.06 8.78
CA PHE A 245 -24.77 4.18 9.99
C PHE A 245 -23.26 4.13 9.71
N ASP A 246 -22.83 4.74 8.60
CA ASP A 246 -21.45 4.63 8.14
C ASP A 246 -20.58 5.80 8.64
N PHE A 247 -19.36 5.48 9.07
CA PHE A 247 -18.34 6.46 9.44
C PHE A 247 -17.61 7.06 8.24
N LEU A 248 -17.79 6.52 7.03
CA LEU A 248 -16.98 6.86 5.86
C LEU A 248 -17.02 8.35 5.48
N HIS A 249 -18.16 9.03 5.69
CA HIS A 249 -18.27 10.49 5.51
C HIS A 249 -17.26 11.30 6.35
N ARG A 250 -16.71 10.73 7.43
CA ARG A 250 -15.71 11.42 8.26
C ARG A 250 -14.30 11.33 7.71
N ILE A 251 -14.04 10.42 6.79
CA ILE A 251 -12.70 10.28 6.21
C ILE A 251 -12.30 11.53 5.40
N GLY A 252 -13.31 12.28 4.90
CA GLY A 252 -13.10 13.58 4.26
C GLY A 252 -12.36 14.59 5.15
N GLU A 253 -12.50 14.51 6.48
CA GLU A 253 -11.75 15.36 7.43
C GLU A 253 -10.23 15.12 7.33
N SER A 254 -9.83 13.90 6.95
CA SER A 254 -8.43 13.48 6.83
C SER A 254 -7.86 13.73 5.43
N TYR A 255 -8.65 14.25 4.49
CA TYR A 255 -8.23 14.51 3.10
C TYR A 255 -6.93 15.32 3.03
N ALA A 256 -6.82 16.38 3.82
CA ALA A 256 -5.62 17.22 3.84
C ALA A 256 -4.35 16.44 4.22
N THR A 257 -4.46 15.42 5.09
CA THR A 257 -3.32 14.58 5.49
C THR A 257 -2.80 13.74 4.32
N LEU A 258 -3.70 13.16 3.53
CA LEU A 258 -3.33 12.39 2.33
C LEU A 258 -2.83 13.30 1.22
N ARG A 259 -3.52 14.43 1.00
CA ARG A 259 -3.20 15.37 -0.07
C ARG A 259 -1.81 16.00 0.05
N ARG A 260 -1.23 16.03 1.27
CA ARG A 260 0.16 16.47 1.55
C ARG A 260 1.23 15.65 0.84
N TYR A 261 0.98 14.36 0.57
CA TYR A 261 1.98 13.49 -0.07
C TYR A 261 1.47 12.81 -1.33
N ALA A 262 0.16 12.72 -1.53
CA ALA A 262 -0.43 12.00 -2.65
C ALA A 262 0.13 12.38 -4.04
N PRO A 263 0.35 13.68 -4.39
CA PRO A 263 0.93 14.00 -5.71
C PRO A 263 2.31 13.41 -5.92
N GLU A 264 3.21 13.60 -4.94
CA GLU A 264 4.58 13.09 -4.95
C GLU A 264 4.61 11.55 -4.97
N PHE A 265 3.73 10.93 -4.19
CA PHE A 265 3.55 9.48 -4.15
C PHE A 265 3.08 8.91 -5.49
N LEU A 266 2.06 9.54 -6.10
CA LEU A 266 1.59 9.10 -7.41
C LEU A 266 2.62 9.37 -8.51
N ALA A 267 3.40 10.45 -8.43
CA ALA A 267 4.41 10.79 -9.43
C ALA A 267 5.61 9.82 -9.40
N VAL A 268 6.06 9.40 -8.21
CA VAL A 268 7.26 8.56 -8.08
C VAL A 268 7.01 7.09 -8.45
N LEU A 269 5.78 6.60 -8.36
CA LEU A 269 5.45 5.20 -8.60
C LEU A 269 5.32 4.87 -10.09
N LYS A 270 5.96 3.79 -10.54
CA LYS A 270 5.75 3.24 -11.90
C LYS A 270 4.72 2.11 -11.85
N LEU A 271 3.44 2.48 -11.75
CA LEU A 271 2.33 1.53 -11.61
C LEU A 271 2.05 0.78 -12.92
N ARG A 272 1.69 -0.50 -12.79
CA ARG A 272 1.14 -1.34 -13.85
C ARG A 272 -0.03 -2.11 -13.27
N ALA A 273 -1.10 -2.26 -14.05
CA ALA A 273 -2.31 -2.94 -13.60
C ALA A 273 -2.52 -4.27 -14.34
N ALA A 274 -2.93 -5.29 -13.60
CA ALA A 274 -3.61 -6.44 -14.17
C ALA A 274 -4.99 -6.02 -14.72
N PRO A 275 -5.62 -6.81 -15.62
CA PRO A 275 -6.91 -6.44 -16.22
C PRO A 275 -7.99 -6.02 -15.21
N ALA A 276 -8.05 -6.68 -14.05
CA ALA A 276 -9.02 -6.37 -12.99
C ALA A 276 -8.80 -5.00 -12.30
N ALA A 277 -7.59 -4.45 -12.34
CA ALA A 277 -7.24 -3.18 -11.69
C ALA A 277 -7.16 -2.00 -12.67
N LYS A 278 -7.53 -2.19 -13.94
CA LYS A 278 -7.42 -1.16 -14.99
C LYS A 278 -8.20 0.11 -14.64
N ASN A 279 -9.42 -0.02 -14.13
CA ASN A 279 -10.25 1.13 -13.74
C ASN A 279 -9.60 1.98 -12.64
N VAL A 280 -8.85 1.36 -11.71
CA VAL A 280 -8.11 2.08 -10.66
C VAL A 280 -6.94 2.82 -11.30
N LEU A 281 -6.19 2.16 -12.17
CA LEU A 281 -5.05 2.80 -12.85
C LEU A 281 -5.49 4.00 -13.70
N ASP A 282 -6.56 3.87 -14.48
CA ASP A 282 -7.10 4.96 -15.30
C ASP A 282 -7.49 6.16 -14.40
N ALA A 283 -8.09 5.90 -13.24
CA ALA A 283 -8.40 6.94 -12.26
C ALA A 283 -7.14 7.62 -11.69
N ILE A 284 -6.08 6.85 -11.41
CA ILE A 284 -4.80 7.40 -10.96
C ILE A 284 -4.14 8.26 -12.03
N GLU A 285 -4.22 7.88 -13.31
CA GLU A 285 -3.69 8.72 -14.40
C GLU A 285 -4.43 10.05 -14.51
N VAL A 286 -5.75 10.07 -14.32
CA VAL A 286 -6.52 11.32 -14.20
C VAL A 286 -6.01 12.16 -13.03
N LEU A 287 -5.79 11.56 -11.86
CA LEU A 287 -5.26 12.28 -10.70
C LEU A 287 -3.83 12.81 -10.91
N ARG A 288 -2.99 12.08 -11.65
CA ARG A 288 -1.64 12.54 -12.05
C ARG A 288 -1.74 13.78 -12.94
N GLY A 289 -2.53 13.73 -14.00
CA GLY A 289 -2.76 14.88 -14.88
C GLY A 289 -3.27 16.10 -14.11
N MET A 290 -4.27 15.90 -13.25
CA MET A 290 -4.79 16.98 -12.40
C MET A 290 -3.74 17.58 -11.45
N ASN A 291 -2.84 16.77 -10.91
CA ASN A 291 -1.77 17.25 -10.04
C ASN A 291 -0.73 18.06 -10.82
N THR A 292 -0.39 17.64 -12.05
CA THR A 292 0.51 18.37 -12.94
C THR A 292 -0.08 19.73 -13.34
N ASP A 293 -1.36 19.75 -13.73
CA ASP A 293 -2.03 20.95 -14.23
C ASP A 293 -2.56 21.86 -13.11
N ASN A 294 -2.40 21.45 -11.85
CA ASN A 294 -3.06 22.06 -10.69
C ASN A 294 -4.59 22.24 -10.87
N ALA A 295 -5.20 21.33 -11.64
CA ALA A 295 -6.63 21.37 -11.96
C ALA A 295 -7.46 21.20 -10.68
N ARG A 296 -8.48 22.06 -10.51
CA ARG A 296 -9.33 22.05 -9.30
C ARG A 296 -10.51 21.08 -9.39
N LYS A 297 -11.08 20.90 -10.58
CA LYS A 297 -12.26 20.07 -10.84
C LYS A 297 -11.86 18.77 -11.54
N LEU A 298 -12.60 17.69 -11.29
CA LEU A 298 -12.45 16.48 -12.08
C LEU A 298 -13.03 16.68 -13.48
N PRO A 299 -12.46 16.01 -14.50
CA PRO A 299 -13.11 15.83 -15.79
C PRO A 299 -14.47 15.13 -15.64
N ALA A 300 -15.43 15.48 -16.49
CA ALA A 300 -16.77 14.88 -16.47
C ALA A 300 -16.76 13.39 -16.84
N ASP A 301 -15.76 12.97 -17.61
CA ASP A 301 -15.51 11.61 -18.08
C ASP A 301 -14.55 10.83 -17.17
N ALA A 302 -14.27 11.32 -15.95
CA ALA A 302 -13.40 10.62 -15.02
C ALA A 302 -13.87 9.17 -14.77
N PRO A 303 -12.96 8.17 -14.79
CA PRO A 303 -13.32 6.77 -14.59
C PRO A 303 -13.99 6.55 -13.24
N THR A 304 -15.14 5.87 -13.22
CA THR A 304 -15.91 5.64 -11.99
C THR A 304 -16.11 4.17 -11.66
N GLY A 305 -15.73 3.26 -12.58
CA GLY A 305 -15.92 1.83 -12.45
C GLY A 305 -15.10 1.15 -11.35
N PHE A 306 -14.18 1.86 -10.69
CA PHE A 306 -13.46 1.36 -9.52
C PHE A 306 -14.16 1.69 -8.19
N ILE A 307 -15.15 2.59 -8.21
CA ILE A 307 -15.82 3.09 -7.00
C ILE A 307 -16.72 2.00 -6.45
N LYS A 308 -16.41 1.51 -5.24
CA LYS A 308 -17.25 0.52 -4.55
C LYS A 308 -18.58 1.14 -4.10
N PRO A 309 -19.67 0.35 -3.97
CA PRO A 309 -21.00 0.85 -3.59
C PRO A 309 -21.00 1.70 -2.30
N ARG A 310 -20.18 1.33 -1.32
CA ARG A 310 -20.04 2.07 -0.05
C ARG A 310 -19.55 3.52 -0.23
N TRP A 311 -18.75 3.79 -1.26
CA TRP A 311 -18.26 5.14 -1.58
C TRP A 311 -19.21 5.93 -2.48
N GLN A 312 -20.14 5.26 -3.16
CA GLN A 312 -20.88 5.84 -4.28
C GLN A 312 -21.68 7.08 -3.89
N LYS A 313 -22.34 7.06 -2.73
CA LYS A 313 -23.09 8.23 -2.20
C LYS A 313 -22.21 9.42 -1.81
N LEU A 314 -20.92 9.20 -1.55
CA LEU A 314 -19.98 10.25 -1.17
C LEU A 314 -19.25 10.82 -2.39
N VAL A 315 -19.00 9.98 -3.39
CA VAL A 315 -18.29 10.37 -4.62
C VAL A 315 -19.24 10.96 -5.65
N MET A 316 -20.44 10.41 -5.81
CA MET A 316 -21.44 10.88 -6.75
C MET A 316 -22.44 11.79 -6.03
N THR A 317 -22.44 13.07 -6.37
CA THR A 317 -23.36 14.07 -5.81
C THR A 317 -24.19 14.70 -6.93
N ASP A 318 -25.29 15.37 -6.57
CA ASP A 318 -26.14 16.09 -7.55
C ASP A 318 -25.37 17.19 -8.31
N ALA A 319 -24.29 17.71 -7.72
CA ALA A 319 -23.41 18.70 -8.33
C ALA A 319 -22.28 18.09 -9.19
N GLY A 320 -22.25 16.77 -9.33
CA GLY A 320 -21.21 16.00 -10.02
C GLY A 320 -20.31 15.21 -9.08
N ILE A 321 -19.11 14.86 -9.56
CA ILE A 321 -18.17 14.02 -8.81
C ILE A 321 -17.46 14.85 -7.72
N ASP A 322 -17.61 14.44 -6.45
CA ASP A 322 -16.83 15.02 -5.35
C ASP A 322 -15.38 14.58 -5.44
N ARG A 323 -14.52 15.56 -5.74
CA ARG A 323 -13.07 15.34 -5.87
C ARG A 323 -12.42 14.72 -4.65
N ARG A 324 -12.78 15.18 -3.45
CA ARG A 324 -12.10 14.75 -2.22
C ARG A 324 -12.37 13.28 -1.99
N TYR A 325 -13.62 12.86 -2.11
CA TYR A 325 -13.99 11.45 -1.95
C TYR A 325 -13.51 10.59 -3.11
N TYR A 326 -13.47 11.11 -4.33
CA TYR A 326 -12.87 10.40 -5.47
C TYR A 326 -11.38 10.11 -5.23
N GLU A 327 -10.59 11.11 -4.84
CA GLU A 327 -9.16 10.94 -4.52
C GLU A 327 -8.97 9.95 -3.36
N LEU A 328 -9.77 10.07 -2.30
CA LEU A 328 -9.72 9.16 -1.14
C LEU A 328 -10.05 7.72 -1.53
N CYS A 329 -11.07 7.55 -2.37
CA CYS A 329 -11.47 6.23 -2.87
C CYS A 329 -10.34 5.63 -3.72
N ALA A 330 -9.83 6.37 -4.71
CA ALA A 330 -8.77 5.89 -5.61
C ALA A 330 -7.51 5.49 -4.84
N LEU A 331 -7.06 6.33 -3.90
CA LEU A 331 -5.91 6.01 -3.04
C LEU A 331 -6.21 4.80 -2.14
N SER A 332 -7.43 4.64 -1.64
CA SER A 332 -7.78 3.47 -0.81
C SER A 332 -7.85 2.14 -1.56
N GLU A 333 -7.94 2.19 -2.89
CA GLU A 333 -7.90 1.02 -3.77
C GLU A 333 -6.47 0.68 -4.24
N LEU A 334 -5.46 1.53 -3.96
CA LEU A 334 -4.04 1.25 -4.20
C LEU A 334 -3.42 0.32 -3.15
N LYS A 335 -4.10 -0.80 -2.86
CA LYS A 335 -3.62 -1.82 -1.92
C LYS A 335 -2.85 -2.91 -2.66
N ASN A 336 -1.84 -3.46 -1.99
CA ASN A 336 -1.15 -4.68 -2.43
C ASN A 336 -2.07 -5.90 -2.43
#